data_AF-A0A6I1EGM9-F1
#
_entry.id   AF-A0A6I1EGM9-F1
#
_cell.length_a   1.000
_cell.length_b   1.000
_cell.length_c   1.000
_cell.angle_alpha   90.00
_cell.angle_beta   90.00
_cell.angle_gamma   90.00
#
_symmetry.space_group_name_H-M   'P 1'
#
loop_
_entity.id
_entity.type
_entity.pdbx_description
1 polymer ?
#
loop_
_entity_poly.entity_id
_entity_poly.type
_entity_poly.pdbx_seq_one_letter_code
_entity_poly.pdbx_strand_id
1 'polypeptide(L)'
;MGKETTDQEAFPYSIKPTQKLGVADVQKILSGHWKREERTSGFFHQSMRDICNIGTFESVVYEMNPNPLFTRGWRTAGRPCQMPYVPFFPLAKPSAAQAFMTPEVATAEHFHAAPDRFDFKPDFGLYAALTAQNLVDYLDAEQQKDLHEAVAEQQAKWVKEGDAVLKTAAYLEKAVSPSKAEAFLHQYGAVAYNTSVSLLENEFHDMKPLDVQILADSLSLSKKGTVDVVVFGNKDLDVTKAKKESFIFGVTYPNPDVDLYKDRATAEKMTVKDVNGDGVKDLVLTFASDKAVKYGFADVRTDLWLFGEIDGEKKGGFDVVRIVK
;
A
#
# COMPACT_ATOMS: atom_id res chain seq x y z
N MET A 1 -21.85 12.86 -18.97
CA MET A 1 -22.33 13.34 -17.66
C MET A 1 -21.59 14.63 -17.33
N GLY A 2 -22.28 15.63 -16.77
CA GLY A 2 -21.71 16.88 -16.24
C GLY A 2 -21.07 17.81 -17.28
N LYS A 3 -21.13 19.12 -17.05
CA LYS A 3 -20.19 20.06 -17.66
C LYS A 3 -18.98 20.13 -16.73
N GLU A 4 -17.78 19.88 -17.24
CA GLU A 4 -16.57 20.07 -16.43
C GLU A 4 -16.52 21.52 -15.95
N THR A 5 -16.36 21.72 -14.65
CA THR A 5 -16.34 23.04 -14.02
C THR A 5 -15.21 23.10 -12.99
N THR A 6 -14.59 24.27 -12.87
CA THR A 6 -13.65 24.60 -11.79
C THR A 6 -14.31 25.43 -10.69
N ASP A 7 -15.57 25.81 -10.88
CA ASP A 7 -16.37 26.51 -9.88
C ASP A 7 -16.88 25.50 -8.84
N GLN A 8 -16.31 25.58 -7.64
CA GLN A 8 -16.66 24.69 -6.53
C GLN A 8 -18.11 24.87 -6.09
N GLU A 9 -18.66 26.07 -6.23
CA GLU A 9 -20.04 26.41 -5.87
C GLU A 9 -21.06 25.93 -6.93
N ALA A 10 -20.58 25.56 -8.12
CA ALA A 10 -21.41 25.03 -9.20
C ALA A 10 -21.62 23.51 -9.11
N PHE A 11 -20.95 22.80 -8.19
CA PHE A 11 -21.16 21.37 -8.02
C PHE A 11 -22.54 21.11 -7.38
N PRO A 12 -23.44 20.40 -8.08
CA PRO A 12 -24.74 20.09 -7.50
C PRO A 12 -24.59 19.13 -6.33
N TYR A 13 -25.36 19.36 -5.26
CA TYR A 13 -25.41 18.45 -4.11
C TYR A 13 -25.82 17.01 -4.50
N SER A 14 -26.69 16.88 -5.50
CA SER A 14 -27.18 15.60 -5.99
C SER A 14 -27.19 15.57 -7.51
N ILE A 15 -26.77 14.42 -8.06
CA ILE A 15 -26.81 14.14 -9.49
C ILE A 15 -27.68 12.92 -9.73
N LYS A 16 -28.40 12.92 -10.85
CA LYS A 16 -29.05 11.72 -11.37
C LYS A 16 -28.17 11.14 -12.49
N PRO A 17 -27.49 10.01 -12.26
CA PRO A 17 -26.73 9.34 -13.31
C PRO A 17 -27.61 9.01 -14.53
N THR A 18 -27.06 9.15 -15.73
CA THR A 18 -27.71 8.77 -16.99
C THR A 18 -27.85 7.25 -17.17
N GLN A 19 -27.14 6.47 -16.37
CA GLN A 19 -27.18 5.01 -16.35
C GLN A 19 -27.10 4.49 -14.92
N LYS A 20 -27.56 3.26 -14.68
CA LYS A 20 -27.34 2.59 -13.39
C LYS A 20 -25.84 2.37 -13.19
N LEU A 21 -25.35 2.67 -11.99
CA LEU A 21 -23.97 2.42 -11.60
C LEU A 21 -23.90 1.09 -10.87
N GLY A 22 -22.99 0.22 -11.28
CA GLY A 22 -22.65 -1.02 -10.57
C GLY A 22 -21.44 -0.83 -9.65
N VAL A 23 -21.05 -1.91 -8.96
CA VAL A 23 -19.87 -1.92 -8.09
C VAL A 23 -18.61 -1.45 -8.83
N ALA A 24 -18.38 -1.94 -10.05
CA ALA A 24 -17.20 -1.58 -10.84
C ALA A 24 -17.16 -0.08 -11.20
N ASP A 25 -18.32 0.55 -11.45
CA ASP A 25 -18.39 1.99 -11.72
C ASP A 25 -18.00 2.79 -10.48
N VAL A 26 -18.48 2.38 -9.29
CA VAL A 26 -18.15 3.03 -8.02
C VAL A 26 -16.67 2.84 -7.69
N GLN A 27 -16.13 1.63 -7.83
CA GLN A 27 -14.71 1.34 -7.64
C GLN A 27 -13.85 2.24 -8.54
N LYS A 28 -14.22 2.39 -9.82
CA LYS A 28 -13.51 3.27 -10.76
C LYS A 28 -13.53 4.75 -10.33
N ILE A 29 -14.64 5.22 -9.76
CA ILE A 29 -14.72 6.58 -9.22
C ILE A 29 -13.78 6.73 -8.02
N LEU A 30 -13.81 5.78 -7.08
CA LEU A 30 -12.97 5.80 -5.88
C LEU A 30 -11.47 5.64 -6.20
N SER A 31 -11.12 4.98 -7.30
CA SER A 31 -9.76 4.88 -7.82
C SER A 31 -9.34 6.08 -8.70
N GLY A 32 -10.16 7.14 -8.75
CA GLY A 32 -10.01 8.22 -9.72
C GLY A 32 -8.91 9.23 -9.36
N HIS A 33 -8.24 9.71 -10.40
CA HIS A 33 -7.23 10.78 -10.34
C HIS A 33 -7.59 11.94 -11.25
N TRP A 34 -7.23 13.14 -10.80
CA TRP A 34 -7.42 14.38 -11.52
C TRP A 34 -6.37 14.53 -12.63
N LYS A 35 -6.86 14.68 -13.86
CA LYS A 35 -6.02 14.80 -15.06
C LYS A 35 -5.16 16.08 -15.09
N ARG A 36 -5.51 17.08 -14.27
CA ARG A 36 -4.82 18.39 -14.23
C ARG A 36 -3.80 18.49 -13.09
N GLU A 37 -3.67 17.45 -12.27
CA GLU A 37 -2.65 17.43 -11.23
C GLU A 37 -1.26 17.30 -11.86
N GLU A 38 -0.42 18.30 -11.65
CA GLU A 38 0.94 18.36 -12.18
C GLU A 38 1.88 17.51 -11.31
N ARG A 39 2.25 16.31 -11.78
CA ARG A 39 3.07 15.35 -11.02
C ARG A 39 4.56 15.57 -11.26
N THR A 40 5.21 16.32 -10.36
CA THR A 40 6.63 16.72 -10.49
C THR A 40 7.56 16.04 -9.47
N SER A 41 7.00 15.36 -8.47
CA SER A 41 7.77 14.77 -7.37
C SER A 41 8.50 13.47 -7.72
N GLY A 42 8.20 12.88 -8.89
CA GLY A 42 8.63 11.53 -9.26
C GLY A 42 7.67 10.43 -8.81
N PHE A 43 6.80 10.69 -7.83
CA PHE A 43 5.72 9.80 -7.39
C PHE A 43 4.40 10.14 -8.06
N PHE A 44 3.54 9.13 -8.25
CA PHE A 44 2.24 9.34 -8.86
C PHE A 44 1.24 9.99 -7.89
N HIS A 45 1.21 9.55 -6.63
CA HIS A 45 0.38 10.15 -5.58
C HIS A 45 1.19 11.14 -4.73
N GLN A 46 0.96 12.44 -4.94
CA GLN A 46 1.77 13.50 -4.31
C GLN A 46 0.99 14.51 -3.44
N SER A 47 -0.34 14.53 -3.55
CA SER A 47 -1.23 15.46 -2.84
C SER A 47 -2.61 14.85 -2.63
N MET A 48 -3.45 15.52 -1.83
CA MET A 48 -4.84 15.11 -1.52
C MET A 48 -5.88 15.51 -2.58
N ARG A 49 -5.45 15.95 -3.78
CA ARG A 49 -6.37 16.43 -4.83
C ARG A 49 -7.05 15.32 -5.62
N ASP A 50 -6.46 14.13 -5.62
CA ASP A 50 -7.04 12.94 -6.22
C ASP A 50 -8.00 12.24 -5.23
N ILE A 51 -8.97 11.48 -5.74
CA ILE A 51 -9.86 10.68 -4.86
C ILE A 51 -9.02 9.55 -4.25
N CYS A 52 -8.30 8.81 -5.11
CA CYS A 52 -7.24 7.92 -4.68
C CYS A 52 -5.95 8.73 -4.52
N ASN A 53 -5.44 8.88 -3.31
CA ASN A 53 -4.33 9.78 -3.00
C ASN A 53 -3.35 9.19 -1.98
N ILE A 54 -2.35 9.99 -1.61
CA ILE A 54 -1.28 9.56 -0.70
C ILE A 54 -1.80 9.14 0.68
N GLY A 55 -2.91 9.74 1.14
CA GLY A 55 -3.56 9.43 2.41
C GLY A 55 -4.62 8.33 2.34
N THR A 56 -4.80 7.65 1.20
CA THR A 56 -5.77 6.55 1.09
C THR A 56 -5.23 5.28 1.74
N PHE A 57 -5.73 4.96 2.94
CA PHE A 57 -5.39 3.74 3.67
C PHE A 57 -6.36 2.58 3.41
N GLU A 58 -7.59 2.87 2.99
CA GLU A 58 -8.62 1.90 2.65
C GLU A 58 -9.63 2.53 1.68
N SER A 59 -10.26 1.70 0.85
CA SER A 59 -11.46 2.05 0.08
C SER A 59 -12.46 0.89 0.18
N VAL A 60 -13.75 1.20 0.28
CA VAL A 60 -14.79 0.19 0.42
C VAL A 60 -16.07 0.51 -0.36
N VAL A 61 -16.65 -0.50 -0.99
CA VAL A 61 -17.96 -0.45 -1.66
C VAL A 61 -18.86 -1.55 -1.09
N TYR A 62 -20.06 -1.17 -0.63
CA TYR A 62 -21.05 -2.12 -0.13
C TYR A 62 -22.17 -2.32 -1.15
N GLU A 63 -22.40 -3.57 -1.51
CA GLU A 63 -23.54 -4.03 -2.29
C GLU A 63 -24.58 -4.61 -1.33
N MET A 64 -25.58 -3.79 -1.02
CA MET A 64 -26.63 -4.12 -0.06
C MET A 64 -27.54 -5.23 -0.57
N ASN A 65 -27.91 -6.15 0.32
CA ASN A 65 -28.84 -7.25 0.02
C ASN A 65 -30.05 -7.21 0.97
N PRO A 66 -31.27 -7.58 0.52
CA PRO A 66 -32.42 -7.70 1.41
C PRO A 66 -32.21 -8.65 2.59
N ASN A 67 -31.41 -9.71 2.43
CA ASN A 67 -30.85 -10.46 3.55
C ASN A 67 -29.53 -9.81 3.98
N PRO A 68 -29.44 -9.18 5.17
CA PRO A 68 -28.22 -8.50 5.59
C PRO A 68 -26.98 -9.40 5.63
N LEU A 69 -27.14 -10.71 5.88
CA LEU A 69 -26.03 -11.68 5.87
C LEU A 69 -25.36 -11.78 4.49
N PHE A 70 -26.11 -11.49 3.43
CA PHE A 70 -25.66 -11.56 2.04
C PHE A 70 -25.21 -10.20 1.47
N THR A 71 -25.20 -9.14 2.28
CA THR A 71 -24.56 -7.89 1.90
C THR A 71 -23.09 -8.18 1.60
N ARG A 72 -22.63 -7.80 0.41
CA ARG A 72 -21.25 -8.02 -0.03
C ARG A 72 -20.50 -6.69 0.05
N GLY A 73 -19.38 -6.69 0.76
CA GLY A 73 -18.41 -5.60 0.72
C GLY A 73 -17.29 -5.91 -0.25
N TRP A 74 -16.70 -4.87 -0.82
CA TRP A 74 -15.50 -4.90 -1.65
C TRP A 74 -14.53 -3.90 -1.07
N ARG A 75 -13.37 -4.34 -0.58
CA ARG A 75 -12.42 -3.47 0.12
C ARG A 75 -11.01 -3.57 -0.40
N THR A 76 -10.26 -2.48 -0.36
CA THR A 76 -8.82 -2.44 -0.64
C THR A 76 -8.07 -2.19 0.66
N ALA A 77 -6.94 -2.87 0.87
CA ALA A 77 -5.95 -2.38 1.82
C ALA A 77 -5.04 -1.42 1.05
N GLY A 78 -4.97 -0.15 1.45
CA GLY A 78 -4.25 0.89 0.71
C GLY A 78 -5.03 1.42 -0.51
N ARG A 79 -4.27 1.97 -1.47
CA ARG A 79 -4.78 2.77 -2.60
C ARG A 79 -5.57 1.94 -3.62
N PRO A 80 -6.84 2.25 -3.89
CA PRO A 80 -7.71 1.44 -4.74
C PRO A 80 -7.38 1.47 -6.24
N CYS A 81 -6.47 2.32 -6.69
CA CYS A 81 -5.98 2.27 -8.07
C CYS A 81 -4.82 1.29 -8.28
N GLN A 82 -4.18 0.85 -7.20
CA GLN A 82 -3.02 -0.06 -7.22
C GLN A 82 -3.37 -1.41 -6.58
N MET A 83 -4.30 -1.41 -5.62
CA MET A 83 -4.60 -2.57 -4.78
C MET A 83 -5.95 -3.21 -5.18
N PRO A 84 -6.09 -4.55 -5.04
CA PRO A 84 -7.30 -5.24 -5.42
C PRO A 84 -8.46 -4.94 -4.45
N TYR A 85 -9.66 -4.70 -4.99
CA TYR A 85 -10.89 -4.77 -4.18
C TYR A 85 -11.24 -6.23 -3.89
N VAL A 86 -11.01 -6.65 -2.65
CA VAL A 86 -11.25 -8.00 -2.14
C VAL A 86 -12.70 -8.12 -1.64
N PRO A 87 -13.46 -9.15 -2.06
CA PRO A 87 -14.81 -9.37 -1.56
C PRO A 87 -14.80 -9.86 -0.11
N PHE A 88 -15.74 -9.37 0.69
CA PHE A 88 -16.00 -9.86 2.05
C PHE A 88 -17.49 -9.73 2.40
N PHE A 89 -17.89 -10.36 3.50
CA PHE A 89 -19.28 -10.35 3.99
C PHE A 89 -19.29 -9.81 5.43
N PRO A 90 -19.66 -8.53 5.66
CA PRO A 90 -19.48 -7.86 6.95
C PRO A 90 -20.18 -8.58 8.11
N LEU A 91 -21.30 -9.25 7.86
CA LEU A 91 -22.04 -9.99 8.89
C LEU A 91 -21.63 -11.46 9.01
N ALA A 92 -20.65 -11.92 8.22
CA ALA A 92 -20.10 -13.28 8.31
C ALA A 92 -18.76 -13.33 9.07
N LYS A 93 -18.39 -12.29 9.82
CA LYS A 93 -17.11 -12.12 10.54
C LYS A 93 -15.90 -11.86 9.63
N PRO A 94 -14.96 -10.97 10.04
CA PRO A 94 -13.74 -10.69 9.28
C PRO A 94 -12.77 -11.88 9.30
N SER A 95 -11.82 -11.91 8.37
CA SER A 95 -10.71 -12.88 8.42
C SER A 95 -9.82 -12.59 9.63
N ALA A 96 -9.35 -13.64 10.32
CA ALA A 96 -8.41 -13.47 11.43
C ALA A 96 -7.11 -12.76 10.99
N ALA A 97 -6.66 -12.97 9.76
CA ALA A 97 -5.48 -12.32 9.19
C ALA A 97 -5.64 -10.80 8.99
N GLN A 98 -6.87 -10.28 9.10
CA GLN A 98 -7.16 -8.85 9.02
C GLN A 98 -7.21 -8.18 10.40
N ALA A 99 -7.31 -8.97 11.47
CA ALA A 99 -7.40 -8.47 12.83
C ALA A 99 -6.00 -8.19 13.35
N PHE A 100 -5.70 -6.90 13.55
CA PHE A 100 -4.44 -6.45 14.10
C PHE A 100 -4.33 -6.69 15.62
N MET A 101 -5.47 -6.72 16.31
CA MET A 101 -5.57 -6.92 17.75
C MET A 101 -6.96 -7.47 18.10
N THR A 102 -7.14 -7.94 19.34
CA THR A 102 -8.45 -8.41 19.80
C THR A 102 -9.39 -7.21 20.03
N PRO A 103 -10.72 -7.41 20.00
CA PRO A 103 -11.68 -6.36 20.29
C PRO A 103 -11.48 -5.70 21.67
N GLU A 104 -11.08 -6.48 22.67
CA GLU A 104 -10.84 -6.01 24.04
C GLU A 104 -9.65 -5.05 24.07
N VAL A 105 -8.55 -5.41 23.40
CA VAL A 105 -7.36 -4.57 23.28
C VAL A 105 -7.67 -3.32 22.47
N ALA A 106 -8.37 -3.45 21.33
CA ALA A 106 -8.78 -2.31 20.51
C ALA A 106 -9.63 -1.30 21.27
N THR A 107 -10.52 -1.79 22.13
CA THR A 107 -11.36 -0.93 22.97
C THR A 107 -10.55 -0.23 24.05
N ALA A 108 -9.62 -0.95 24.70
CA ALA A 108 -8.77 -0.38 25.74
C ALA A 108 -7.79 0.67 25.19
N GLU A 109 -7.29 0.48 23.97
CA GLU A 109 -6.33 1.36 23.29
C GLU A 109 -7.01 2.46 22.45
N HIS A 110 -8.33 2.59 22.49
CA HIS A 110 -9.04 3.60 21.70
C HIS A 110 -8.55 5.01 22.07
N PHE A 111 -7.96 5.70 21.10
CA PHE A 111 -7.25 6.99 21.26
C PHE A 111 -5.99 6.98 22.16
N HIS A 112 -5.51 5.79 22.53
CA HIS A 112 -4.35 5.57 23.40
C HIS A 112 -3.47 4.44 22.86
N ALA A 113 -3.22 4.44 21.55
CA ALA A 113 -2.41 3.40 20.91
C ALA A 113 -0.99 3.37 21.48
N ALA A 114 -0.51 2.16 21.81
CA ALA A 114 0.87 1.97 22.21
C ALA A 114 1.83 2.14 21.00
N PRO A 115 3.08 2.61 21.20
CA PRO A 115 4.02 2.85 20.09
C PRO A 115 4.28 1.61 19.21
N ASP A 116 4.35 0.42 19.81
CA ASP A 116 4.53 -0.85 19.09
C ASP A 116 3.36 -1.18 18.14
N ARG A 117 2.22 -0.48 18.26
CA ARG A 117 1.14 -0.60 17.27
C ARG A 117 1.56 -0.07 15.89
N PHE A 118 2.51 0.84 15.85
CA PHE A 118 3.05 1.41 14.62
C PHE A 118 4.27 0.66 14.08
N ASP A 119 4.76 -0.38 14.79
CA ASP A 119 5.87 -1.20 14.32
C ASP A 119 5.51 -1.85 12.98
N PHE A 120 6.47 -1.85 12.06
CA PHE A 120 6.44 -2.66 10.84
C PHE A 120 6.27 -4.15 11.20
N LYS A 121 5.26 -4.78 10.62
CA LYS A 121 4.87 -6.18 10.90
C LYS A 121 4.73 -6.94 9.58
N PRO A 122 5.78 -7.62 9.10
CA PRO A 122 5.74 -8.31 7.81
C PRO A 122 4.72 -9.45 7.77
N ASP A 123 4.36 -9.99 8.93
CA ASP A 123 3.37 -11.06 9.11
C ASP A 123 1.91 -10.54 9.12
N PHE A 124 1.70 -9.22 9.18
CA PHE A 124 0.38 -8.63 9.09
C PHE A 124 0.06 -8.25 7.65
N GLY A 125 -0.96 -8.88 7.04
CA GLY A 125 -1.26 -8.79 5.61
C GLY A 125 -1.49 -7.37 5.06
N LEU A 126 -1.76 -6.37 5.90
CA LEU A 126 -1.74 -4.96 5.49
C LEU A 126 -0.38 -4.56 4.91
N TYR A 127 0.72 -5.03 5.47
CA TYR A 127 2.06 -4.66 5.03
C TYR A 127 2.40 -5.18 3.64
N ALA A 128 1.82 -6.28 3.17
CA ALA A 128 1.93 -6.69 1.76
C ALA A 128 1.37 -5.62 0.80
N ALA A 129 0.25 -5.01 1.17
CA ALA A 129 -0.32 -3.91 0.39
C ALA A 129 0.49 -2.62 0.53
N LEU A 130 0.96 -2.28 1.73
CA LEU A 130 1.75 -1.06 1.95
C LEU A 130 3.11 -1.13 1.24
N THR A 131 3.78 -2.29 1.23
CA THR A 131 5.07 -2.44 0.53
C THR A 131 4.88 -2.39 -0.99
N ALA A 132 3.91 -3.13 -1.52
CA ALA A 132 3.59 -3.08 -2.95
C ALA A 132 3.19 -1.67 -3.40
N GLN A 133 2.32 -0.97 -2.65
CA GLN A 133 1.90 0.38 -3.01
C GLN A 133 3.07 1.38 -2.96
N ASN A 134 3.96 1.27 -1.96
CA ASN A 134 5.07 2.21 -1.80
C ASN A 134 6.05 2.11 -2.97
N LEU A 135 6.32 0.90 -3.45
CA LEU A 135 7.18 0.68 -4.60
C LEU A 135 6.49 1.12 -5.90
N VAL A 136 5.30 0.59 -6.19
CA VAL A 136 4.62 0.84 -7.47
C VAL A 136 4.30 2.33 -7.70
N ASP A 137 4.08 3.10 -6.63
CA ASP A 137 3.83 4.54 -6.71
C ASP A 137 5.03 5.36 -7.20
N TYR A 138 6.24 4.84 -7.05
CA TYR A 138 7.46 5.44 -7.56
C TYR A 138 7.80 5.00 -9.00
N LEU A 139 7.55 3.73 -9.31
CA LEU A 139 7.93 3.10 -10.59
C LEU A 139 7.23 3.75 -11.81
N ASP A 140 7.79 3.55 -13.00
CA ASP A 140 7.17 4.01 -14.24
C ASP A 140 6.08 3.05 -14.74
N ALA A 141 5.12 3.54 -15.52
CA ALA A 141 3.92 2.81 -15.90
C ALA A 141 4.17 1.41 -16.51
N GLU A 142 5.25 1.23 -17.27
CA GLU A 142 5.62 -0.08 -17.83
C GLU A 142 6.02 -1.08 -16.74
N GLN A 143 6.75 -0.63 -15.71
CA GLN A 143 7.16 -1.47 -14.58
C GLN A 143 5.99 -1.83 -13.64
N GLN A 144 4.91 -1.04 -13.67
CA GLN A 144 3.71 -1.28 -12.86
C GLN A 144 2.73 -2.25 -13.52
N LYS A 145 2.94 -2.57 -14.80
CA LYS A 145 1.96 -3.23 -15.66
C LYS A 145 1.54 -4.60 -15.12
N ASP A 146 2.51 -5.43 -14.74
CA ASP A 146 2.26 -6.80 -14.32
C ASP A 146 1.40 -6.86 -13.05
N LEU A 147 1.72 -6.03 -12.04
CA LEU A 147 0.88 -5.87 -10.84
C LEU A 147 -0.55 -5.47 -11.20
N HIS A 148 -0.72 -4.46 -12.07
CA HIS A 148 -2.06 -4.01 -12.45
C HIS A 148 -2.85 -5.08 -13.22
N GLU A 149 -2.20 -5.85 -14.09
CA GLU A 149 -2.81 -6.97 -14.81
C GLU A 149 -3.22 -8.08 -13.84
N ALA A 150 -2.33 -8.48 -12.93
CA ALA A 150 -2.59 -9.50 -11.92
C ALA A 150 -3.77 -9.11 -10.99
N VAL A 151 -3.77 -7.86 -10.51
CA VAL A 151 -4.86 -7.29 -9.70
C VAL A 151 -6.18 -7.31 -10.48
N ALA A 152 -6.19 -6.82 -11.72
CA ALA A 152 -7.39 -6.78 -12.54
C ALA A 152 -7.93 -8.20 -12.84
N GLU A 153 -7.05 -9.16 -13.15
CA GLU A 153 -7.42 -10.55 -13.41
C GLU A 153 -8.05 -11.18 -12.15
N GLN A 154 -7.41 -11.02 -10.99
CA GLN A 154 -7.91 -11.59 -9.75
C GLN A 154 -9.25 -10.98 -9.31
N GLN A 155 -9.43 -9.67 -9.46
CA GLN A 155 -10.71 -9.03 -9.21
C GLN A 155 -11.80 -9.52 -10.16
N ALA A 156 -11.49 -9.72 -11.45
CA ALA A 156 -12.44 -10.25 -12.42
C ALA A 156 -12.90 -11.68 -12.06
N LYS A 157 -12.01 -12.51 -11.50
CA LYS A 157 -12.36 -13.85 -10.97
C LYS A 157 -13.41 -13.75 -9.85
N TRP A 158 -13.15 -12.91 -8.83
CA TRP A 158 -14.08 -12.70 -7.73
C TRP A 158 -15.44 -12.14 -8.16
N VAL A 159 -15.46 -11.23 -9.15
CA VAL A 159 -16.70 -10.73 -9.73
C VAL A 159 -17.47 -11.85 -10.40
N LYS A 160 -16.80 -12.68 -11.21
CA LYS A 160 -17.41 -13.77 -11.97
C LYS A 160 -18.01 -14.85 -11.07
N GLU A 161 -17.37 -15.18 -9.94
CA GLU A 161 -17.84 -16.25 -9.05
C GLU A 161 -18.86 -15.79 -8.00
N GLY A 162 -18.97 -14.48 -7.75
CA GLY A 162 -19.74 -13.94 -6.64
C GLY A 162 -21.23 -14.34 -6.60
N ASP A 163 -21.91 -14.41 -7.76
CA ASP A 163 -23.31 -14.87 -7.83
C ASP A 163 -23.47 -16.32 -7.38
N ALA A 164 -22.49 -17.18 -7.69
CA ALA A 164 -22.51 -18.58 -7.29
C ALA A 164 -22.26 -18.73 -5.78
N VAL A 165 -21.39 -17.89 -5.21
CA VAL A 165 -21.15 -17.81 -3.75
C VAL A 165 -22.44 -17.46 -3.03
N LEU A 166 -23.14 -16.40 -3.45
CA LEU A 166 -24.40 -15.99 -2.84
C LEU A 166 -25.50 -17.05 -2.98
N LYS A 167 -25.63 -17.71 -4.14
CA LYS A 167 -26.58 -18.81 -4.33
C LYS A 167 -26.29 -19.99 -3.40
N THR A 168 -25.02 -20.32 -3.21
CA THR A 168 -24.58 -21.40 -2.31
C THR A 168 -24.91 -21.04 -0.85
N ALA A 169 -24.63 -19.81 -0.42
CA ALA A 169 -24.95 -19.34 0.92
C ALA A 169 -26.47 -19.36 1.18
N ALA A 170 -27.29 -18.88 0.22
CA ALA A 170 -28.74 -18.91 0.31
C ALA A 170 -29.30 -20.34 0.39
N TYR A 171 -28.72 -21.29 -0.36
CA TYR A 171 -29.07 -22.71 -0.23
C TYR A 171 -28.74 -23.24 1.16
N LEU A 172 -27.53 -22.99 1.67
CA LEU A 172 -27.11 -23.45 3.00
C LEU A 172 -27.97 -22.87 4.13
N GLU A 173 -28.34 -21.59 4.01
CA GLU A 173 -29.23 -20.92 4.98
C GLU A 173 -30.58 -21.63 5.06
N LYS A 174 -31.19 -21.92 3.91
CA LYS A 174 -32.53 -22.52 3.82
C LYS A 174 -32.54 -24.01 4.12
N ALA A 175 -31.56 -24.75 3.60
CA ALA A 175 -31.55 -26.21 3.64
C ALA A 175 -30.85 -26.78 4.87
N VAL A 176 -29.98 -26.00 5.54
CA VAL A 176 -29.19 -26.46 6.68
C VAL A 176 -29.40 -25.55 7.89
N SER A 177 -28.85 -24.34 7.88
CA SER A 177 -29.03 -23.33 8.93
C SER A 177 -28.39 -21.99 8.56
N PRO A 178 -28.82 -20.87 9.17
CA PRO A 178 -28.14 -19.57 9.04
C PRO A 178 -26.65 -19.62 9.39
N SER A 179 -26.28 -20.34 10.47
CA SER A 179 -24.88 -20.49 10.88
C SER A 179 -24.02 -21.22 9.84
N LYS A 180 -24.60 -22.13 9.05
CA LYS A 180 -23.86 -22.80 7.98
C LYS A 180 -23.58 -21.87 6.80
N ALA A 181 -24.53 -21.00 6.46
CA ALA A 181 -24.32 -19.95 5.46
C ALA A 181 -23.28 -18.93 5.92
N GLU A 182 -23.37 -18.47 7.18
CA GLU A 182 -22.39 -17.57 7.80
C GLU A 182 -20.98 -18.15 7.73
N ALA A 183 -20.78 -19.40 8.17
CA ALA A 183 -19.48 -20.06 8.13
C ALA A 183 -18.91 -20.22 6.71
N PHE A 184 -19.77 -20.47 5.71
CA PHE A 184 -19.36 -20.55 4.32
C PHE A 184 -18.89 -19.19 3.78
N LEU A 185 -19.64 -18.12 4.04
CA LEU A 185 -19.29 -16.77 3.62
C LEU A 185 -18.03 -16.26 4.33
N HIS A 186 -17.88 -16.57 5.62
CA HIS A 186 -16.67 -16.31 6.40
C HIS A 186 -15.44 -16.94 5.73
N GLN A 187 -15.52 -18.25 5.44
CA GLN A 187 -14.43 -18.99 4.83
C GLN A 187 -14.06 -18.41 3.46
N TYR A 188 -15.05 -18.10 2.62
CA TYR A 188 -14.80 -17.47 1.33
C TYR A 188 -14.08 -16.13 1.47
N GLY A 189 -14.55 -15.25 2.37
CA GLY A 189 -13.91 -13.95 2.61
C GLY A 189 -12.48 -14.08 3.16
N ALA A 190 -12.23 -15.06 4.03
CA ALA A 190 -10.90 -15.36 4.55
C ALA A 190 -9.95 -15.85 3.46
N VAL A 191 -10.41 -16.75 2.58
CA VAL A 191 -9.63 -17.21 1.43
C VAL A 191 -9.34 -16.06 0.47
N ALA A 192 -10.34 -15.25 0.11
CA ALA A 192 -10.15 -14.11 -0.79
C ALA A 192 -9.11 -13.11 -0.25
N TYR A 193 -9.12 -12.84 1.06
CA TYR A 193 -8.11 -11.99 1.68
C TYR A 193 -6.71 -12.59 1.62
N ASN A 194 -6.54 -13.85 2.01
CA ASN A 194 -5.22 -14.49 1.96
C ASN A 194 -4.68 -14.57 0.51
N THR A 195 -5.56 -14.84 -0.47
CA THR A 195 -5.20 -14.78 -1.89
C THR A 195 -4.72 -13.39 -2.28
N SER A 196 -5.34 -12.32 -1.78
CA SER A 196 -4.89 -10.95 -2.08
C SER A 196 -3.52 -10.64 -1.47
N VAL A 197 -3.25 -11.12 -0.25
CA VAL A 197 -1.95 -10.95 0.41
C VAL A 197 -0.87 -11.65 -0.40
N SER A 198 -1.05 -12.94 -0.71
CA SER A 198 -0.06 -13.69 -1.49
C SER A 198 0.15 -13.14 -2.90
N LEU A 199 -0.91 -12.62 -3.55
CA LEU A 199 -0.77 -11.93 -4.83
C LEU A 199 0.15 -10.73 -4.67
N LEU A 200 -0.11 -9.84 -3.70
CA LEU A 200 0.67 -8.63 -3.52
C LEU A 200 2.12 -8.90 -3.10
N GLU A 201 2.37 -9.93 -2.29
CA GLU A 201 3.72 -10.38 -1.96
C GLU A 201 4.48 -10.87 -3.19
N ASN A 202 3.86 -11.72 -4.01
CA ASN A 202 4.49 -12.25 -5.23
C ASN A 202 4.79 -11.12 -6.22
N GLU A 203 3.81 -10.25 -6.50
CA GLU A 203 4.01 -9.12 -7.41
C GLU A 203 5.05 -8.13 -6.88
N PHE A 204 5.11 -7.92 -5.56
CA PHE A 204 6.19 -7.13 -4.95
C PHE A 204 7.56 -7.75 -5.21
N HIS A 205 7.72 -9.06 -5.07
CA HIS A 205 8.96 -9.76 -5.41
C HIS A 205 9.30 -9.68 -6.90
N ASP A 206 8.30 -9.79 -7.78
CA ASP A 206 8.49 -9.74 -9.24
C ASP A 206 8.85 -8.33 -9.74
N MET A 207 8.46 -7.28 -9.01
CA MET A 207 8.98 -5.92 -9.21
C MET A 207 10.49 -5.77 -8.89
N LYS A 208 11.14 -6.81 -8.33
CA LYS A 208 12.57 -6.86 -7.99
C LYS A 208 13.02 -5.64 -7.18
N PRO A 209 12.47 -5.45 -5.96
CA PRO A 209 12.90 -4.37 -5.08
C PRO A 209 14.40 -4.46 -4.82
N LEU A 210 15.01 -3.30 -4.55
CA LEU A 210 16.41 -3.24 -4.11
C LEU A 210 16.57 -4.01 -2.80
N ASP A 211 17.63 -4.80 -2.70
CA ASP A 211 18.08 -5.39 -1.45
C ASP A 211 18.84 -4.32 -0.67
N VAL A 212 18.20 -3.77 0.36
CA VAL A 212 18.66 -2.58 1.09
C VAL A 212 19.04 -2.98 2.51
N GLN A 213 20.17 -2.46 3.00
CA GLN A 213 20.57 -2.56 4.41
C GLN A 213 20.92 -1.19 4.98
N ILE A 214 20.26 -0.82 6.07
CA ILE A 214 20.62 0.36 6.86
C ILE A 214 21.74 -0.05 7.82
N LEU A 215 22.89 0.64 7.76
CA LEU A 215 24.05 0.35 8.61
C LEU A 215 23.94 1.04 9.99
N ALA A 216 22.80 0.86 10.65
CA ALA A 216 22.53 1.34 11.99
C ALA A 216 21.41 0.53 12.66
N ASP A 217 21.56 0.20 13.94
CA ASP A 217 20.50 -0.46 14.72
C ASP A 217 19.33 0.47 15.03
N SER A 218 19.62 1.78 15.11
CA SER A 218 18.61 2.81 15.40
C SER A 218 18.99 4.17 14.84
N LEU A 219 17.99 5.00 14.59
CA LEU A 219 18.13 6.39 14.14
C LEU A 219 17.36 7.33 15.06
N SER A 220 17.95 8.49 15.38
CA SER A 220 17.38 9.45 16.34
C SER A 220 16.65 10.58 15.64
N LEU A 221 15.47 10.92 16.17
CA LEU A 221 14.67 12.08 15.76
C LEU A 221 15.33 13.43 16.14
N SER A 222 16.12 13.46 17.22
CA SER A 222 16.72 14.71 17.74
C SER A 222 18.20 14.88 17.43
N LYS A 223 18.93 13.79 17.20
CA LYS A 223 20.37 13.86 16.91
C LYS A 223 20.64 13.99 15.42
N LYS A 224 21.35 15.05 15.07
CA LYS A 224 21.94 15.21 13.73
C LYS A 224 23.09 14.23 13.56
N GLY A 225 23.18 13.66 12.37
CA GLY A 225 24.20 12.70 12.02
C GLY A 225 24.01 12.22 10.59
N THR A 226 24.77 11.20 10.22
CA THR A 226 24.63 10.53 8.94
C THR A 226 24.43 9.05 9.15
N VAL A 227 23.73 8.42 8.21
CA VAL A 227 23.58 6.97 8.13
C VAL A 227 24.00 6.51 6.74
N ASP A 228 24.73 5.40 6.70
CA ASP A 228 25.06 4.72 5.46
C ASP A 228 23.99 3.66 5.17
N VAL A 229 23.54 3.62 3.92
CA VAL A 229 22.58 2.67 3.39
C VAL A 229 23.24 1.93 2.23
N VAL A 230 23.21 0.61 2.28
CA VAL A 230 23.78 -0.27 1.26
C VAL A 230 22.66 -0.78 0.36
N VAL A 231 22.91 -0.81 -0.95
CA VAL A 231 22.16 -1.59 -1.92
C VAL A 231 23.06 -2.71 -2.40
N PHE A 232 22.68 -3.95 -2.15
CA PHE A 232 23.48 -5.10 -2.60
C PHE A 232 23.35 -5.30 -4.10
N GLY A 233 24.50 -5.40 -4.77
CA GLY A 233 24.55 -5.69 -6.19
C GLY A 233 24.20 -7.15 -6.47
N ASN A 234 23.81 -7.44 -7.70
CA ASN A 234 23.70 -8.82 -8.18
C ASN A 234 23.92 -8.87 -9.69
N LYS A 235 23.89 -10.08 -10.26
CA LYS A 235 24.12 -10.31 -11.71
C LYS A 235 23.18 -9.51 -12.62
N ASP A 236 21.99 -9.16 -12.13
CA ASP A 236 20.93 -8.46 -12.87
C ASP A 236 20.83 -6.97 -12.46
N LEU A 237 21.72 -6.49 -11.56
CA LEU A 237 21.73 -5.13 -11.04
C LEU A 237 23.17 -4.57 -11.01
N ASP A 238 23.54 -3.82 -12.06
CA ASP A 238 24.81 -3.09 -12.11
C ASP A 238 24.70 -1.74 -11.37
N VAL A 239 25.04 -1.77 -10.09
CA VAL A 239 24.99 -0.58 -9.22
C VAL A 239 25.99 0.51 -9.60
N THR A 240 26.97 0.24 -10.47
CA THR A 240 27.92 1.27 -10.92
C THR A 240 27.26 2.35 -11.78
N LYS A 241 26.07 2.07 -12.29
CA LYS A 241 25.24 2.97 -13.10
C LYS A 241 24.24 3.79 -12.29
N ALA A 242 24.35 3.77 -10.97
CA ALA A 242 23.53 4.55 -10.06
C ALA A 242 23.79 6.06 -10.22
N LYS A 243 22.72 6.87 -10.17
CA LYS A 243 22.82 8.33 -10.17
C LYS A 243 22.60 8.87 -8.76
N LYS A 244 23.68 9.27 -8.06
CA LYS A 244 23.60 9.75 -6.66
C LYS A 244 22.47 10.76 -6.43
N GLU A 245 22.34 11.74 -7.31
CA GLU A 245 21.40 12.86 -7.17
C GLU A 245 19.92 12.42 -7.26
N SER A 246 19.65 11.22 -7.80
CA SER A 246 18.30 10.66 -7.87
C SER A 246 17.85 10.02 -6.56
N PHE A 247 18.78 9.69 -5.66
CA PHE A 247 18.46 8.89 -4.47
C PHE A 247 17.87 9.74 -3.35
N ILE A 248 16.72 9.30 -2.88
CA ILE A 248 16.03 9.79 -1.69
C ILE A 248 15.81 8.65 -0.69
N PHE A 249 15.87 8.97 0.59
CA PHE A 249 15.74 8.00 1.68
C PHE A 249 14.88 8.54 2.82
N GLY A 250 13.99 7.70 3.34
CA GLY A 250 13.23 7.98 4.56
C GLY A 250 11.84 7.34 4.60
N VAL A 251 11.05 7.78 5.58
CA VAL A 251 9.67 7.31 5.78
C VAL A 251 8.77 7.57 4.58
N THR A 252 7.86 6.63 4.28
CA THR A 252 6.88 6.74 3.19
C THR A 252 5.57 7.40 3.59
N TYR A 253 5.34 7.59 4.90
CA TYR A 253 4.17 8.30 5.41
C TYR A 253 4.10 9.73 4.86
N PRO A 254 2.87 10.25 4.65
CA PRO A 254 2.70 11.64 4.30
C PRO A 254 3.18 12.54 5.46
N ASN A 255 3.48 13.80 5.14
CA ASN A 255 3.77 14.80 6.16
C ASN A 255 2.49 15.13 6.98
N PRO A 256 2.59 15.95 8.05
CA PRO A 256 1.41 16.34 8.84
C PRO A 256 0.29 17.06 8.06
N ASP A 257 0.60 17.65 6.90
CA ASP A 257 -0.37 18.29 6.00
C ASP A 257 -1.02 17.28 5.02
N VAL A 258 -0.71 15.98 5.18
CA VAL A 258 -1.16 14.87 4.33
C VAL A 258 -0.67 14.98 2.87
N ASP A 259 0.44 15.67 2.66
CA ASP A 259 1.14 15.75 1.37
C ASP A 259 2.35 14.82 1.35
N LEU A 260 2.87 14.55 0.15
CA LEU A 260 4.14 13.84 0.01
C LEU A 260 5.23 14.53 0.82
N TYR A 261 5.99 13.73 1.58
CA TYR A 261 7.20 14.21 2.21
C TYR A 261 8.27 14.50 1.14
N LYS A 262 8.25 15.72 0.60
CA LYS A 262 9.14 16.17 -0.49
C LYS A 262 10.58 16.40 -0.02
N ASP A 263 10.79 16.74 1.25
CA ASP A 263 12.12 17.03 1.81
C ASP A 263 12.78 15.79 2.44
N ARG A 264 12.60 14.60 1.85
CA ARG A 264 13.31 13.39 2.27
C ARG A 264 14.81 13.58 2.15
N ALA A 265 15.57 12.75 2.87
CA ALA A 265 17.02 12.83 2.84
C ALA A 265 17.52 12.49 1.42
N THR A 266 18.29 13.38 0.82
CA THR A 266 18.98 13.15 -0.45
C THR A 266 20.39 12.60 -0.19
N ALA A 267 20.92 11.78 -1.09
CA ALA A 267 22.25 11.20 -0.90
C ALA A 267 23.36 12.28 -0.92
N GLU A 268 24.14 12.35 0.16
CA GLU A 268 25.28 13.27 0.28
C GLU A 268 26.54 12.69 -0.35
N LYS A 269 26.73 11.37 -0.18
CA LYS A 269 27.88 10.61 -0.71
C LYS A 269 27.41 9.34 -1.37
N MET A 270 28.20 8.88 -2.33
CA MET A 270 28.01 7.62 -3.05
C MET A 270 29.36 6.94 -3.20
N THR A 271 29.45 5.66 -2.86
CA THR A 271 30.64 4.83 -3.06
C THR A 271 30.21 3.47 -3.58
N VAL A 272 31.00 2.90 -4.49
CA VAL A 272 30.76 1.55 -5.00
C VAL A 272 31.91 0.66 -4.54
N LYS A 273 31.59 -0.39 -3.78
CA LYS A 273 32.55 -1.34 -3.22
C LYS A 273 31.84 -2.65 -2.88
N ASP A 274 32.59 -3.73 -2.84
CA ASP A 274 32.11 -5.01 -2.29
C ASP A 274 32.07 -4.89 -0.76
N VAL A 275 30.87 -4.86 -0.18
CA VAL A 275 30.65 -4.68 1.27
C VAL A 275 30.64 -6.02 2.00
N ASN A 276 30.06 -7.05 1.37
CA ASN A 276 29.83 -8.36 1.99
C ASN A 276 30.92 -9.41 1.65
N GLY A 277 31.85 -9.09 0.74
CA GLY A 277 32.95 -9.95 0.31
C GLY A 277 32.55 -11.03 -0.71
N ASP A 278 31.42 -10.87 -1.41
CA ASP A 278 30.93 -11.85 -2.39
C ASP A 278 31.52 -11.67 -3.80
N GLY A 279 32.35 -10.64 -3.99
CA GLY A 279 32.96 -10.29 -5.28
C GLY A 279 32.06 -9.49 -6.22
N VAL A 280 30.83 -9.17 -5.82
CA VAL A 280 29.90 -8.27 -6.49
C VAL A 280 30.03 -6.88 -5.86
N LYS A 281 29.83 -5.84 -6.68
CA LYS A 281 29.90 -4.46 -6.21
C LYS A 281 28.57 -4.05 -5.61
N ASP A 282 28.61 -3.42 -4.44
CA ASP A 282 27.47 -2.80 -3.78
C ASP A 282 27.55 -1.29 -3.84
N LEU A 283 26.40 -0.65 -3.69
CA LEU A 283 26.27 0.80 -3.63
C LEU A 283 26.07 1.23 -2.19
N VAL A 284 26.96 2.07 -1.69
CA VAL A 284 26.86 2.70 -0.36
C VAL A 284 26.51 4.16 -0.53
N LEU A 285 25.38 4.57 0.03
CA LEU A 285 24.87 5.94 0.01
C LEU A 285 24.81 6.48 1.42
N THR A 286 25.31 7.69 1.64
CA THR A 286 25.25 8.38 2.94
C THR A 286 24.15 9.43 2.94
N PHE A 287 23.31 9.43 3.97
CA PHE A 287 22.19 10.37 4.14
C PHE A 287 22.23 11.05 5.50
N ALA A 288 21.69 12.28 5.59
CA ALA A 288 21.40 12.92 6.87
C ALA A 288 20.34 12.11 7.64
N SER A 289 20.71 11.57 8.81
CA SER A 289 19.87 10.62 9.55
C SER A 289 18.59 11.26 10.09
N ASP A 290 18.67 12.50 10.60
CA ASP A 290 17.53 13.24 11.15
C ASP A 290 16.47 13.56 10.08
N LYS A 291 16.90 13.80 8.84
CA LYS A 291 15.98 13.97 7.72
C LYS A 291 15.30 12.67 7.31
N ALA A 292 16.03 11.55 7.32
CA ALA A 292 15.45 10.25 6.96
C ALA A 292 14.29 9.85 7.89
N VAL A 293 14.36 10.25 9.17
CA VAL A 293 13.36 9.91 10.20
C VAL A 293 12.42 11.03 10.60
N LYS A 294 12.46 12.22 9.97
CA LYS A 294 11.79 13.46 10.44
C LYS A 294 10.30 13.30 10.81
N TYR A 295 9.57 12.40 10.16
CA TYR A 295 8.15 12.10 10.43
C TYR A 295 7.89 10.69 10.94
N GLY A 296 8.93 9.99 11.37
CA GLY A 296 8.79 8.73 12.09
C GLY A 296 8.38 8.95 13.54
N PHE A 297 8.08 7.84 14.21
CA PHE A 297 7.63 7.82 15.61
C PHE A 297 8.72 7.27 16.51
N ALA A 298 8.95 7.91 17.65
CA ALA A 298 9.88 7.39 18.65
C ALA A 298 9.40 6.03 19.16
N ASP A 299 10.36 5.14 19.40
CA ASP A 299 10.15 3.78 19.89
C ASP A 299 9.37 2.87 18.94
N VAL A 300 9.43 3.16 17.64
CA VAL A 300 8.79 2.39 16.57
C VAL A 300 9.85 1.80 15.64
N ARG A 301 9.66 0.54 15.26
CA ARG A 301 10.37 -0.10 14.14
C ARG A 301 9.70 0.28 12.85
N THR A 302 10.37 1.06 12.00
CA THR A 302 9.78 1.63 10.79
C THR A 302 10.55 1.17 9.57
N ASP A 303 9.83 0.83 8.51
CA ASP A 303 10.40 0.67 7.18
C ASP A 303 10.83 2.04 6.63
N LEU A 304 12.12 2.19 6.37
CA LEU A 304 12.65 3.35 5.65
C LEU A 304 12.98 2.94 4.23
N TRP A 305 12.41 3.69 3.29
CA TRP A 305 12.52 3.37 1.88
C TRP A 305 13.61 4.19 1.22
N LEU A 306 14.38 3.51 0.38
CA LEU A 306 15.30 4.08 -0.58
C LEU A 306 14.63 4.05 -1.96
N PHE A 307 14.61 5.19 -2.63
CA PHE A 307 14.17 5.30 -4.03
C PHE A 307 15.25 6.01 -4.84
N GLY A 308 15.44 5.61 -6.09
CA GLY A 308 16.38 6.27 -6.99
C GLY A 308 16.44 5.61 -8.37
N GLU A 309 17.37 6.08 -9.20
CA GLU A 309 17.60 5.56 -10.54
C GLU A 309 18.93 4.79 -10.63
N ILE A 310 18.85 3.59 -11.22
CA ILE A 310 20.02 2.77 -11.60
C ILE A 310 19.84 2.38 -13.06
N ASP A 311 20.83 2.66 -13.90
CA ASP A 311 20.79 2.41 -15.35
C ASP A 311 19.60 3.08 -16.08
N GLY A 312 19.13 4.22 -15.54
CA GLY A 312 17.98 4.95 -16.08
C GLY A 312 16.62 4.35 -15.73
N GLU A 313 16.58 3.28 -14.94
CA GLU A 313 15.33 2.71 -14.41
C GLU A 313 15.08 3.18 -12.98
N LYS A 314 13.84 3.53 -12.67
CA LYS A 314 13.41 3.75 -11.29
C LYS A 314 13.42 2.44 -10.51
N LYS A 315 13.99 2.50 -9.31
CA LYS A 315 14.11 1.39 -8.37
C LYS A 315 13.76 1.87 -6.97
N GLY A 316 13.29 0.93 -6.15
CA GLY A 316 13.06 1.18 -4.74
C GLY A 316 13.23 -0.09 -3.92
N GLY A 317 13.51 0.08 -2.64
CA GLY A 317 13.61 -0.99 -1.65
C GLY A 317 13.60 -0.38 -0.26
N PHE A 318 13.57 -1.22 0.77
CA PHE A 318 13.51 -0.74 2.14
C PHE A 318 14.24 -1.68 3.07
N ASP A 319 14.57 -1.14 4.24
CA ASP A 319 14.97 -1.90 5.41
C ASP A 319 14.26 -1.31 6.64
N VAL A 320 14.25 -2.04 7.74
CA VAL A 320 13.53 -1.69 8.96
C VAL A 320 14.52 -1.29 10.04
N VAL A 321 14.33 -0.11 10.62
CA VAL A 321 15.17 0.41 11.70
C VAL A 321 14.32 0.89 12.87
N ARG A 322 14.87 0.83 14.09
CA ARG A 322 14.20 1.43 15.25
C ARG A 322 14.45 2.93 15.29
N ILE A 323 13.38 3.71 15.36
CA ILE A 323 13.47 5.15 15.57
C ILE A 323 13.49 5.43 17.07
N VAL A 324 14.44 6.24 17.51
CA VAL A 324 14.59 6.67 18.91
C VAL A 324 14.44 8.18 19.02
N LYS A 325 14.24 8.68 20.24
CA LYS A 325 14.13 10.11 20.50
C LYS A 325 15.40 10.87 20.11
#